data_AF-A0A2S4KW03-F1
#
_entry.id   AF-A0A2S4KW03-F1
#
_cell.length_a   1.000
_cell.length_b   1.000
_cell.length_c   1.000
_cell.angle_alpha   90.00
_cell.angle_beta   90.00
_cell.angle_gamma   90.00
#
_symmetry.space_group_name_H-M   'P 1'
#
loop_
_entity.id
_entity.type
_entity.pdbx_description
1 polymer ?
#
loop_
_entity_poly.entity_id
_entity_poly.type
_entity_poly.pdbx_seq_one_letter_code
_entity_poly.pdbx_strand_id
1 'polypeptide(L)'
;MAAGDYVRVDELERGTLNRDNDEQVCEDILDVFESYYKVAQKQFVDVVFQQVIVYFLLRGEESPLKVFGPNLVMGLENEQLELIAGEDEETNQQRNALEHEIGNLEEALKIL
;
A
#
# COMPACT_ATOMS: atom_id res chain seq x y z
N MET A 1 50.96 -25.45 -25.66
CA MET A 1 49.99 -26.24 -26.46
C MET A 1 49.10 -26.97 -25.47
N ALA A 2 47.88 -26.47 -25.24
CA ALA A 2 46.92 -27.13 -24.36
C ALA A 2 46.41 -28.39 -25.06
N ALA A 3 46.43 -29.52 -24.36
CA ALA A 3 45.86 -30.76 -24.83
C ALA A 3 44.35 -30.55 -25.04
N GLY A 4 43.86 -30.78 -26.25
CA GLY A 4 42.43 -30.83 -26.49
C GLY A 4 41.87 -32.05 -25.76
N ASP A 5 40.85 -31.86 -24.94
CA ASP A 5 40.11 -32.98 -24.38
C ASP A 5 39.37 -33.67 -25.52
N TYR A 6 39.68 -34.95 -25.74
CA TYR A 6 39.02 -35.78 -26.75
C TYR A 6 38.04 -36.72 -26.05
N VAL A 7 36.78 -36.65 -26.45
CA VAL A 7 35.72 -37.58 -26.00
C VAL A 7 35.51 -38.64 -27.07
N ARG A 8 35.37 -39.90 -26.66
CA ARG A 8 35.14 -41.01 -27.58
C ARG A 8 33.72 -40.92 -28.14
N VAL A 9 33.55 -41.15 -29.44
CA VAL A 9 32.22 -41.10 -30.09
C VAL A 9 31.23 -42.07 -29.41
N ASP A 10 31.71 -43.26 -29.04
CA ASP A 10 30.94 -44.27 -28.30
C ASP A 10 30.49 -43.83 -26.89
N GLU A 11 31.05 -42.75 -26.34
CA GLU A 11 30.61 -42.13 -25.08
C GLU A 11 29.49 -41.10 -25.31
N LEU A 12 29.50 -40.41 -26.46
CA LEU A 12 28.40 -39.52 -26.89
C LEU A 12 27.14 -40.32 -27.21
N GLU A 13 27.30 -41.52 -27.79
CA GLU A 13 26.20 -42.44 -28.08
C GLU A 13 25.55 -43.02 -26.82
N ARG A 14 26.28 -43.06 -25.70
CA ARG A 14 25.73 -43.46 -24.38
C ARG A 14 25.04 -42.32 -23.64
N GLY A 15 25.45 -41.08 -23.90
CA GLY A 15 24.80 -39.87 -23.36
C GLY A 15 23.47 -39.53 -24.08
N THR A 16 23.29 -40.04 -25.29
CA THR A 16 22.00 -40.04 -26.00
C THR A 16 21.20 -41.26 -25.54
N LEU A 17 20.70 -41.20 -24.32
CA LEU A 17 19.65 -42.13 -23.86
C LEU A 17 18.55 -42.10 -24.92
N ASN A 18 18.32 -43.24 -25.56
CA ASN A 18 17.21 -43.44 -26.49
C ASN A 18 15.93 -43.48 -25.64
N ARG A 19 15.48 -42.30 -25.21
CA ARG A 19 14.23 -42.11 -24.47
C ARG A 19 13.10 -42.26 -25.46
N ASP A 20 12.02 -42.90 -25.04
CA ASP A 20 10.81 -42.95 -25.85
C ASP A 20 10.37 -41.51 -26.15
N ASN A 21 10.06 -41.23 -27.42
CA ASN A 21 9.77 -39.85 -27.86
C ASN A 21 8.65 -39.21 -27.04
N ASP A 22 7.68 -40.03 -26.62
CA ASP A 22 6.54 -39.61 -25.82
C ASP A 22 6.97 -39.19 -24.39
N GLU A 23 7.98 -39.84 -23.82
CA GLU A 23 8.51 -39.48 -22.49
C GLU A 23 9.27 -38.15 -22.54
N GLN A 24 10.09 -37.93 -23.58
CA GLN A 24 10.80 -36.67 -23.77
C GLN A 24 9.84 -35.50 -23.96
N VAL A 25 8.79 -35.68 -24.77
CA VAL A 25 7.77 -34.64 -24.98
C VAL A 25 7.02 -34.33 -23.69
N CYS A 26 6.73 -35.34 -22.86
CA CYS A 26 6.11 -35.13 -21.56
C CYS A 26 7.01 -34.28 -20.64
N GLU A 27 8.31 -34.56 -20.59
CA GLU A 27 9.26 -33.80 -19.78
C GLU A 27 9.42 -32.36 -20.27
N ASP A 28 9.56 -32.15 -21.58
CA ASP A 28 9.67 -30.81 -22.14
C ASP A 28 8.45 -29.94 -21.79
N ILE A 29 7.25 -30.53 -21.81
CA ILE A 29 6.01 -29.85 -21.41
C ILE A 29 6.05 -29.48 -19.92
N LEU A 30 6.52 -30.40 -19.07
CA LEU A 30 6.64 -30.16 -17.63
C LEU A 30 7.63 -29.03 -17.33
N ASP A 31 8.78 -29.01 -18.01
CA ASP A 31 9.79 -27.96 -17.87
C ASP A 31 9.26 -26.58 -18.29
N VAL A 32 8.45 -26.53 -19.36
CA VAL A 32 7.76 -25.31 -19.80
C VAL A 32 6.76 -24.84 -18.74
N PHE A 33 5.96 -25.75 -18.17
CA PHE A 33 5.04 -25.36 -17.10
C PHE A 33 5.78 -24.86 -15.86
N GLU A 34 6.82 -25.56 -15.42
CA GLU A 34 7.57 -25.17 -14.23
C GLU A 34 8.23 -23.79 -14.40
N SER A 35 8.86 -23.56 -15.55
CA SER A 35 9.47 -22.27 -15.87
C SER A 35 8.44 -21.14 -15.97
N TYR A 36 7.27 -21.41 -16.56
CA TYR A 36 6.16 -20.44 -16.61
C TYR A 36 5.66 -20.10 -15.20
N TYR A 37 5.34 -21.11 -14.39
CA TYR A 37 4.77 -20.89 -13.05
C TYR A 37 5.74 -20.16 -12.12
N LYS A 38 7.05 -20.40 -12.26
CA LYS A 38 8.09 -19.68 -11.52
C LYS A 38 8.04 -18.17 -11.75
N VAL A 39 7.69 -17.73 -12.97
CA VAL A 39 7.55 -16.31 -13.31
C VAL A 39 6.16 -15.81 -12.94
N ALA A 40 5.11 -16.56 -13.30
CA ALA A 40 3.73 -16.18 -13.07
C ALA A 40 3.41 -15.98 -11.59
N GLN A 41 3.96 -16.80 -10.69
CA GLN A 41 3.77 -16.65 -9.25
C GLN A 41 4.32 -15.31 -8.74
N LYS A 42 5.51 -14.91 -9.19
CA LYS A 42 6.10 -13.62 -8.79
C LYS A 42 5.27 -12.47 -9.32
N GLN A 43 4.89 -12.54 -10.59
CA GLN A 43 4.05 -11.52 -11.22
C GLN A 43 2.70 -11.40 -10.51
N PHE A 44 2.08 -12.50 -10.11
CA PHE A 44 0.84 -12.48 -9.35
C PHE A 44 1.00 -11.75 -8.02
N VAL A 45 2.03 -12.09 -7.23
CA VAL A 45 2.30 -11.42 -5.95
C VAL A 45 2.57 -9.94 -6.15
N ASP A 46 3.38 -9.57 -7.16
CA ASP A 46 3.67 -8.18 -7.48
C ASP A 46 2.40 -7.41 -7.86
N VAL A 47 1.54 -8.00 -8.70
CA VAL A 47 0.29 -7.37 -9.12
C VAL A 47 -0.66 -7.19 -7.95
N VAL A 48 -0.83 -8.21 -7.10
CA VAL A 48 -1.67 -8.09 -5.90
C VAL A 48 -1.12 -7.02 -4.96
N PHE A 49 0.19 -6.98 -4.75
CA PHE A 49 0.81 -5.97 -3.90
C PHE A 49 0.61 -4.56 -4.47
N GLN A 50 0.86 -4.35 -5.75
CA GLN A 50 0.71 -3.02 -6.37
C GLN A 50 -0.75 -2.57 -6.44
N GLN A 51 -1.67 -3.45 -6.83
CA GLN A 51 -3.06 -3.08 -7.00
C GLN A 51 -3.79 -3.02 -5.65
N VAL A 52 -3.77 -4.11 -4.88
CA VAL A 52 -4.55 -4.19 -3.64
C VAL A 52 -3.92 -3.33 -2.57
N ILE A 53 -2.64 -3.56 -2.26
CA ILE A 53 -2.00 -2.90 -1.12
C ILE A 53 -1.68 -1.45 -1.49
N VAL A 54 -0.88 -1.21 -2.54
CA VAL A 54 -0.40 0.14 -2.83
C VAL A 54 -1.53 1.04 -3.32
N TYR A 55 -2.32 0.60 -4.30
CA TYR A 55 -3.39 1.44 -4.84
C TYR A 55 -4.62 1.43 -3.94
N PHE A 56 -5.35 0.31 -3.81
CA PHE A 56 -6.65 0.32 -3.12
C PHE A 56 -6.56 0.62 -1.62
N LEU A 57 -5.55 0.12 -0.91
CA LEU A 57 -5.46 0.32 0.54
C LEU A 57 -4.70 1.57 0.97
N LEU A 58 -3.73 2.04 0.19
CA LEU A 58 -2.83 3.12 0.62
C LEU A 58 -3.05 4.42 -0.15
N ARG A 59 -3.00 4.40 -1.49
CA ARG A 59 -2.84 5.63 -2.30
C ARG A 59 -4.08 6.08 -3.07
N GLY A 60 -5.00 5.15 -3.36
CA GLY A 60 -6.22 5.38 -4.14
C GLY A 60 -7.11 6.46 -3.54
N GLU A 61 -8.02 7.03 -4.32
CA GLU A 61 -8.98 8.02 -3.82
C GLU A 61 -9.91 7.40 -2.78
N GLU A 62 -10.41 6.20 -3.05
CA GLU A 62 -11.18 5.37 -2.13
C GLU A 62 -10.32 4.64 -1.08
N SER A 63 -9.07 5.08 -0.89
CA SER A 63 -8.18 4.48 0.11
C SER A 63 -8.77 4.70 1.51
N PRO A 64 -8.81 3.66 2.36
CA PRO A 64 -9.26 3.80 3.75
C PRO A 64 -8.35 4.72 4.57
N LEU A 65 -7.12 5.00 4.11
CA LEU A 65 -6.25 5.97 4.77
C LEU A 65 -6.63 7.43 4.47
N LYS A 66 -7.47 7.68 3.46
CA LYS A 66 -7.97 9.02 3.13
C LYS A 66 -9.26 9.40 3.86
N VAL A 67 -9.69 8.59 4.82
CA VAL A 67 -10.90 8.84 5.63
C VAL A 67 -10.83 10.20 6.32
N PHE A 68 -9.65 10.63 6.78
CA PHE A 68 -9.44 11.98 7.30
C PHE A 68 -8.41 12.72 6.45
N GLY A 69 -8.84 13.79 5.80
CA GLY A 69 -7.98 14.58 4.92
C GLY A 69 -8.62 15.90 4.50
N PRO A 70 -7.91 16.72 3.71
CA PRO A 70 -8.36 18.06 3.34
C PRO A 70 -9.75 18.07 2.70
N ASN A 71 -10.06 17.09 1.84
CA ASN A 71 -11.37 17.00 1.19
C ASN A 71 -12.51 16.74 2.19
N LEU A 72 -12.29 15.89 3.20
CA LEU A 72 -13.26 15.69 4.27
C LEU A 72 -13.46 17.01 5.02
N VAL A 73 -12.37 17.63 5.48
CA VAL A 73 -12.43 18.85 6.32
C VAL A 73 -13.10 20.00 5.57
N MET A 74 -12.78 20.20 4.29
CA MET A 74 -13.41 21.21 3.45
C MET A 74 -14.89 20.93 3.16
N GLY A 75 -15.33 19.67 3.29
CA GLY A 75 -16.71 19.25 3.08
C GLY A 75 -17.58 19.30 4.33
N LEU A 76 -17.02 19.62 5.50
CA LEU A 76 -17.79 19.70 6.75
C LEU A 76 -18.66 20.97 6.78
N GLU A 77 -19.92 20.79 7.16
CA GLU A 77 -20.85 21.90 7.42
C GLU A 77 -20.54 22.58 8.77
N ASN A 78 -20.97 23.82 8.94
CA ASN A 78 -20.73 24.59 10.17
C ASN A 78 -21.24 23.86 11.41
N GLU A 79 -22.40 23.23 11.32
CA GLU A 79 -23.01 22.46 12.40
C GLU A 79 -22.16 21.24 12.76
N GLN A 80 -21.52 20.61 11.78
CA GLN A 80 -20.62 19.48 12.02
C GLN A 80 -19.29 19.94 12.62
N LEU A 81 -18.77 21.09 12.19
CA LEU A 81 -17.59 21.71 12.79
C LEU A 81 -17.84 22.11 14.23
N GLU A 82 -19.00 22.71 14.53
CA GLU A 82 -19.39 23.06 15.89
C GLU A 82 -19.54 21.80 16.76
N LEU A 83 -20.08 20.71 16.21
CA LEU A 83 -20.18 19.45 16.96
C LEU A 83 -18.82 18.82 17.28
N ILE A 84 -17.84 18.92 16.38
CA ILE A 84 -16.54 18.24 16.50
C ILE A 84 -15.51 19.11 17.25
N ALA A 85 -15.51 20.41 16.97
CA ALA A 85 -14.49 21.35 17.40
C ALA A 85 -15.06 22.56 18.16
N GLY A 86 -16.38 22.68 18.27
CA GLY A 86 -17.03 23.71 19.07
C GLY A 86 -16.85 23.46 20.57
N GLU A 87 -16.97 24.54 21.33
CA GLU A 87 -16.96 24.48 22.78
C GLU A 87 -18.30 23.95 23.28
N ASP A 88 -18.29 23.20 24.38
CA ASP A 88 -19.54 22.89 25.07
C ASP A 88 -20.18 24.17 25.66
N GLU A 89 -21.49 24.12 25.88
CA GLU A 89 -22.25 25.30 26.29
C GLU A 89 -21.77 25.86 27.64
N GLU A 90 -21.36 25.00 28.58
CA GLU A 90 -20.87 25.43 29.89
C GLU A 90 -19.53 26.17 29.76
N THR A 91 -18.59 25.61 29.01
CA THR A 91 -17.29 26.24 28.71
C THR A 91 -17.47 27.58 28.01
N ASN A 92 -18.36 27.66 27.01
CA ASN A 92 -18.61 28.90 26.27
C ASN A 92 -19.24 29.97 27.18
N GLN A 93 -20.21 29.61 28.02
CA GLN A 93 -20.79 30.51 29.00
C GLN A 93 -19.75 31.03 30.00
N GLN A 94 -18.88 30.14 30.50
CA GLN A 94 -17.82 30.51 31.42
C GLN A 94 -16.80 31.46 30.77
N ARG A 95 -16.41 31.21 29.52
CA ARG A 95 -15.52 32.09 28.75
C ARG A 95 -16.13 33.49 28.61
N ASN A 96 -17.40 33.59 28.21
CA ASN A 96 -18.09 34.88 28.07
C ASN A 96 -18.19 35.64 29.40
N ALA A 97 -18.43 34.94 30.52
CA ALA A 97 -18.47 35.55 31.84
C ALA A 97 -17.11 36.13 32.26
N LEU A 98 -16.02 35.37 32.03
CA LEU A 98 -14.65 35.81 32.32
C LEU A 98 -14.23 37.00 31.44
N GLU A 99 -14.55 36.98 30.14
CA GLU A 99 -14.26 38.10 29.23
C GLU A 99 -14.96 39.39 29.70
N HIS A 100 -16.21 39.28 30.16
CA HIS A 100 -16.94 40.42 30.71
C HIS A 100 -16.31 40.94 32.01
N GLU A 101 -15.89 40.05 32.91
CA GLU A 101 -15.21 40.44 34.15
C GLU A 101 -13.87 41.14 33.87
N ILE A 102 -13.07 40.61 32.94
CA ILE A 102 -11.81 41.23 32.50
C ILE A 102 -12.09 42.64 31.96
N GLY A 103 -13.08 42.80 31.06
CA GLY A 103 -13.42 44.11 30.50
C GLY A 103 -13.79 45.14 31.58
N ASN A 104 -14.61 44.74 32.55
CA ASN A 104 -14.98 45.61 33.67
C ASN A 104 -13.77 46.02 34.52
N LEU A 105 -12.87 45.08 34.80
CA LEU A 105 -11.68 45.34 35.58
C LEU A 105 -10.71 46.28 34.83
N GLU A 106 -10.59 46.14 33.51
CA GLU A 106 -9.78 47.03 32.68
C GLU A 106 -10.35 48.46 32.61
N GLU A 107 -11.67 48.63 32.53
CA GLU A 107 -12.30 49.95 32.57
C GLU A 107 -12.11 50.61 33.94
N ALA A 108 -12.28 49.86 35.02
CA ALA A 108 -12.05 50.36 36.37
C ALA A 108 -10.60 50.84 36.56
N LEU A 109 -9.62 50.12 36.00
CA LEU A 109 -8.21 50.50 36.00
C LEU A 109 -7.93 51.80 35.23
N LYS A 110 -8.69 52.11 34.16
CA LYS A 110 -8.50 53.33 33.36
C LYS A 110 -9.04 54.60 34.03
N ILE A 111 -9.96 54.44 34.99
CA ILE A 111 -10.59 55.55 35.72
C ILE A 111 -9.81 55.87 37.01
N LEU A 112 -8.91 54.99 37.44
CA LEU A 112 -8.01 55.17 38.58
C LEU A 112 -6.74 55.95 38.19
#